data_AF-A0A661H2J3-F1
#
_entry.id   AF-A0A661H2J3-F1
#
_cell.length_a   1.000
_cell.length_b   1.000
_cell.length_c   1.000
_cell.angle_alpha   90.00
_cell.angle_beta   90.00
_cell.angle_gamma   90.00
#
_symmetry.space_group_name_H-M   'P 1'
#
loop_
_entity.id
_entity.type
_entity.pdbx_description
1 polymer ?
#
loop_
_entity_poly.entity_id
_entity_poly.type
_entity_poly.pdbx_seq_one_letter_code
_entity_poly.pdbx_strand_id
1 'polypeptide(L)' 'MTSTAHENLTDQEFLDDLIDDKELAQILRVQPQSISVMRSRGQIPIPTYKRGRKTLSSRRGAVEYIKASLKPHCG' A
#
# COMPACT_ATOMS: atom_id res chain seq x y z
N MET A 1 -18.70 6.47 16.59
CA MET A 1 -17.31 6.33 17.06
C MET A 1 -16.68 5.20 16.26
N THR A 2 -16.02 5.51 15.14
CA THR A 2 -15.38 4.51 14.28
C THR A 2 -13.99 4.23 14.85
N SER A 3 -13.86 3.13 15.58
CA SER A 3 -12.58 2.58 16.00
C SER A 3 -11.82 2.07 14.78
N THR A 4 -11.04 2.93 14.13
CA THR A 4 -9.90 2.49 13.34
C THR A 4 -8.87 1.98 14.35
N ALA A 5 -8.88 0.66 14.58
CA ALA A 5 -7.81 -0.02 15.28
C ALA A 5 -6.53 0.16 14.46
N HIS A 6 -5.79 1.25 14.71
CA HIS A 6 -4.37 1.30 14.45
C HIS A 6 -3.75 0.28 15.41
N GLU A 7 -3.53 -0.94 14.94
CA GLU A 7 -2.56 -1.81 15.58
C GLU A 7 -1.24 -1.02 15.62
N ASN A 8 -0.81 -0.66 16.82
CA ASN A 8 0.50 -0.03 17.04
C ASN A 8 1.55 -1.10 16.76
N LEU A 9 1.93 -1.23 15.49
CA LEU A 9 3.10 -2.00 15.08
C LEU A 9 4.31 -1.45 15.84
N THR A 10 5.16 -2.35 16.31
CA THR A 10 6.49 -1.96 16.78
C THR A 10 7.29 -1.38 15.60
N ASP A 11 8.29 -0.53 15.88
CA ASP A 11 9.12 0.08 14.84
C ASP A 11 9.73 -0.97 13.89
N GLN A 12 10.08 -2.13 14.43
CA GLN A 12 10.62 -3.25 13.66
C GLN A 12 9.59 -3.84 12.69
N GLU A 13 8.37 -4.10 13.17
CA GLU A 13 7.28 -4.63 12.34
C GLU A 13 6.87 -3.63 11.24
N PHE A 14 6.90 -2.34 11.54
CA PHE A 14 6.68 -1.30 10.52
C PHE A 14 7.74 -1.35 9.42
N LEU A 15 9.02 -1.47 9.78
CA LEU A 15 10.12 -1.54 8.81
C LEU A 15 10.05 -2.81 7.96
N ASP A 16 9.62 -3.92 8.56
CA ASP A 16 9.45 -5.21 7.88
C ASP A 16 8.21 -5.24 6.96
N ASP A 17 7.22 -4.36 7.18
CA ASP A 17 6.05 -4.19 6.30
C ASP A 17 6.34 -3.37 5.02
N LEU A 18 7.51 -2.74 4.92
CA LEU A 18 7.87 -1.91 3.77
C LEU A 18 8.29 -2.74 2.56
N ILE A 19 7.57 -2.57 1.45
CA ILE A 19 7.80 -3.28 0.19
C ILE A 19 8.16 -2.34 -0.95
N ASP A 20 8.87 -2.85 -1.95
CA ASP A 20 9.21 -2.08 -3.15
C ASP A 20 8.09 -2.03 -4.20
N ASP A 21 8.30 -1.23 -5.25
CA ASP A 21 7.31 -1.07 -6.32
C ASP A 21 7.05 -2.39 -7.09
N LYS A 22 7.99 -3.35 -7.12
CA LYS A 22 7.76 -4.65 -7.78
C LYS A 22 6.82 -5.53 -6.95
N GLU A 23 7.07 -5.62 -5.65
CA GLU A 23 6.20 -6.33 -4.73
C GLU A 23 4.81 -5.70 -4.65
N LEU A 24 4.75 -4.36 -4.62
CA LEU A 24 3.47 -3.63 -4.64
C LEU A 24 2.67 -3.95 -5.91
N ALA A 25 3.33 -3.99 -7.06
CA ALA A 25 2.70 -4.34 -8.33
C ALA A 25 2.14 -5.77 -8.34
N GLN A 26 2.84 -6.73 -7.73
CA GLN A 26 2.35 -8.11 -7.60
C GLN A 26 1.09 -8.17 -6.74
N ILE A 27 1.08 -7.47 -5.60
CA ILE A 27 -0.09 -7.41 -4.70
C ILE A 27 -1.27 -6.81 -5.46
N LEU A 28 -1.08 -5.64 -6.09
CA LEU A 28 -2.11 -4.93 -6.85
C LEU A 28 -2.47 -5.59 -8.19
N ARG A 29 -1.78 -6.67 -8.59
CA ARG A 29 -1.92 -7.37 -9.88
C ARG A 29 -1.81 -6.43 -11.10
N VAL A 30 -0.87 -5.50 -11.06
CA VAL A 30 -0.55 -4.58 -12.16
C VAL A 30 0.90 -4.74 -12.61
N GLN A 31 1.26 -4.10 -13.73
CA GLN A 31 2.65 -4.05 -14.18
C GLN A 31 3.48 -3.11 -13.29
N PRO A 32 4.75 -3.45 -12.95
CA PRO A 32 5.61 -2.61 -12.11
C PRO A 32 5.77 -1.17 -12.62
N GLN A 33 5.90 -0.97 -13.94
CA GLN A 33 5.98 0.37 -14.53
C GLN A 33 4.74 1.23 -14.27
N SER A 34 3.58 0.62 -14.07
CA SER A 34 2.32 1.33 -13.84
C SER A 34 2.24 1.95 -12.45
N ILE A 35 2.98 1.44 -11.46
CA ILE A 35 2.93 1.92 -10.07
C ILE A 35 3.28 3.40 -9.98
N SER A 36 4.35 3.83 -10.65
CA SER A 36 4.77 5.23 -10.64
C SER A 36 3.68 6.16 -11.21
N VAL A 37 3.03 5.74 -12.29
CA VAL A 37 1.95 6.49 -12.95
C VAL A 37 0.68 6.52 -12.10
N MET A 38 0.29 5.38 -11.51
CA MET A 38 -0.88 5.30 -10.63
C MET A 38 -0.68 6.21 -9.40
N ARG A 39 0.54 6.24 -8.85
CA ARG A 39 0.90 7.11 -7.73
C ARG A 39 0.83 8.59 -8.12
N SER A 40 1.42 8.98 -9.25
CA SER A 40 1.40 10.39 -9.69
C SER A 40 0.00 10.89 -10.02
N ARG A 41 -0.90 9.99 -10.42
CA ARG A 41 -2.32 10.27 -10.65
C ARG A 41 -3.19 10.19 -9.39
N GLY A 42 -2.62 9.88 -8.22
CA GLY A 42 -3.35 9.75 -6.96
C GLY A 42 -4.32 8.55 -6.92
N GLN A 43 -4.13 7.54 -7.78
CA GLN A 43 -5.02 6.38 -7.87
C GLN A 43 -4.76 5.33 -6.77
N ILE A 44 -3.57 5.35 -6.19
CA ILE A 44 -3.20 4.46 -5.08
C ILE A 44 -2.90 5.29 -3.84
N PRO A 45 -3.86 5.42 -2.90
CA PRO A 45 -3.69 6.19 -1.67
C PRO A 45 -2.89 5.39 -0.62
N ILE A 46 -1.73 4.85 -1.01
CA ILE A 46 -0.86 4.05 -0.13
C ILE A 46 0.32 4.93 0.29
N PRO A 47 0.60 5.07 1.60
CA PRO A 47 1.74 5.85 2.08
C PRO A 47 3.07 5.36 1.50
N THR A 48 3.94 6.31 1.17
CA THR A 48 5.26 6.03 0.59
C THR A 48 6.38 6.55 1.46
N TYR A 49 7.46 5.79 1.55
CA TYR A 49 8.64 6.10 2.34
C TYR A 49 9.89 6.08 1.46
N LYS A 50 10.80 7.01 1.67
CA LYS A 50 12.07 7.08 0.93
C LYS A 50 13.17 6.39 1.74
N ARG A 51 13.84 5.42 1.12
CA ARG A 51 15.05 4.77 1.66
C ARG A 51 16.17 4.86 0.64
N GLY A 52 16.98 5.92 0.74
CA GLY A 52 17.98 6.26 -0.27
C GLY A 52 17.32 6.55 -1.63
N ARG A 53 17.70 5.79 -2.66
CA ARG A 53 17.12 5.91 -4.02
C ARG A 53 15.84 5.10 -4.21
N LYS A 54 15.45 4.27 -3.24
CA LYS A 54 14.25 3.43 -3.34
C LYS A 54 13.04 4.14 -2.74
N THR A 55 11.90 3.94 -3.36
CA THR A 55 10.59 4.27 -2.78
C THR A 55 9.97 2.97 -2.29
N LEU A 56 9.57 2.96 -1.03
CA LEU A 56 8.92 1.83 -0.38
C LEU A 56 7.47 2.20 -0.06
N SER A 57 6.60 1.21 0.01
CA SER A 57 5.18 1.36 0.36
C SER A 57 4.82 0.36 1.45
N SER A 58 3.77 0.64 2.22
CA SER A 58 3.27 -0.33 3.20
C SER A 58 2.58 -1.49 2.49
N ARG A 59 3.02 -2.73 2.76
CA ARG A 59 2.37 -3.96 2.29
C ARG A 59 0.96 -4.05 2.85
N ARG A 60 0.79 -3.80 4.15
CA ARG A 60 -0.53 -3.78 4.78
C ARG A 60 -1.48 -2.80 4.11
N GLY A 61 -1.03 -1.56 3.86
CA GLY A 61 -1.83 -0.55 3.15
C GLY A 61 -2.25 -1.00 1.76
N ALA A 62 -1.39 -1.71 1.03
CA ALA A 62 -1.73 -2.28 -0.27
C ALA A 62 -2.80 -3.39 -0.19
N VAL A 63 -2.70 -4.26 0.80
CA VAL A 63 -3.69 -5.32 1.04
C VAL A 63 -5.04 -4.72 1.47
N GLU A 64 -5.03 -3.70 2.33
CA GLU A 64 -6.23 -2.98 2.75
C GLU A 64 -6.89 -2.26 1.57
N TYR A 65 -6.11 -1.63 0.68
CA TYR A 65 -6.61 -1.01 -0.55
C TYR A 65 -7.33 -2.02 -1.45
N ILE A 66 -6.75 -3.21 -1.66
CA ILE A 66 -7.40 -4.27 -2.44
C ILE A 66 -8.68 -4.75 -1.75
N LYS A 67 -8.63 -5.00 -0.44
CA LYS A 67 -9.82 -5.42 0.33
C LYS A 67 -10.94 -4.39 0.22
N ALA A 68 -10.63 -3.10 0.26
CA ALA A 68 -11.60 -2.03 0.06
C ALA A 68 -12.15 -2.01 -1.37
N SER A 69 -11.29 -2.22 -2.37
CA SER A 69 -11.67 -2.26 -3.79
C SER A 69 -12.49 -3.51 -4.16
N LEU A 70 -12.36 -4.60 -3.41
CA LEU A 70 -13.09 -5.86 -3.59
C LEU A 70 -14.41 -5.93 -2.81
N LYS A 71 -14.65 -5.03 -1.85
CA LYS A 71 -15.96 -4.98 -1.19
C LYS A 71 -16.99 -4.60 -2.24
N PRO A 72 -18.00 -5.44 -2.52
CA PRO A 72 -19.09 -5.04 -3.39
C PRO A 72 -19.76 -3.82 -2.75
N HIS A 73 -20.07 -2.81 -3.57
CA HIS A 73 -21.14 -1.90 -3.23
C HIS A 73 -22.39 -2.77 -3.05
N CYS A 74 -22.72 -3.13 -1.80
CA CYS A 74 -24.06 -3.61 -1.47
C CYS A 74 -24.99 -2.40 -1.66
N GLY A 75 -25.46 -2.23 -2.90
CA GLY A 75 -26.71 -1.54 -3.20
C GLY A 75 -27.87 -2.49 -3.02
#